data_AF-V2X775-F1
#
_entry.id   AF-V2X775-F1
#
_cell.length_a   1.000
_cell.length_b   1.000
_cell.length_c   1.000
_cell.angle_alpha   90.00
_cell.angle_beta   90.00
_cell.angle_gamma   90.00
#
_symmetry.space_group_name_H-M   'P 1'
#
loop_
_entity.id
_entity.type
_entity.pdbx_description
1 polymer ?
#
loop_
_entity_poly.entity_id
_entity_poly.type
_entity_poly.pdbx_seq_one_letter_code
_entity_poly.pdbx_strand_id
1 'polypeptide(L)'
;MKMLAEASSSAQASSDTYKTTEEYSASSIPDLSRHMYPQLTCNWEDPEVLKAMSSDMLIVKFPAGVSEPEYPSLPVCKPDWLATVEAQEEQLTEWKQWWVAYEEIKNGQIMESLEAVKKAEKEEREERE
;
A
#
# COMPACT_ATOMS: atom_id res chain seq x y z
N MET A 1 7.12 -39.61 -53.14
CA MET A 1 6.12 -39.84 -52.06
C MET A 1 6.41 -38.78 -51.00
N LYS A 2 5.54 -37.89 -50.56
CA LYS A 2 4.06 -37.80 -50.54
C LYS A 2 3.72 -36.30 -50.43
N MET A 3 2.72 -35.83 -51.18
CA MET A 3 2.05 -34.53 -50.99
C MET A 3 0.91 -34.66 -49.96
N LEU A 4 0.33 -33.51 -49.58
CA LEU A 4 -0.90 -33.22 -48.81
C LEU A 4 -0.69 -33.07 -47.29
N ALA A 5 -1.20 -32.01 -46.62
CA ALA A 5 -2.53 -31.44 -46.79
C ALA A 5 -2.61 -29.90 -46.62
N GLU A 6 -3.58 -29.35 -47.33
CA GLU A 6 -4.14 -28.00 -47.22
C GLU A 6 -5.03 -27.84 -45.98
N ALA A 7 -5.10 -26.62 -45.44
CA ALA A 7 -6.28 -25.96 -44.84
C ALA A 7 -5.81 -24.53 -44.48
N SER A 8 -6.02 -23.50 -45.30
CA SER A 8 -7.28 -22.78 -45.57
C SER A 8 -7.96 -22.19 -44.33
N SER A 9 -8.32 -20.91 -44.48
CA SER A 9 -9.28 -20.12 -43.67
C SER A 9 -8.70 -19.50 -42.38
N SER A 10 -8.92 -18.24 -42.04
CA SER A 10 -9.58 -17.09 -42.66
C SER A 10 -9.09 -15.84 -41.94
N ALA A 11 -9.14 -14.70 -42.61
CA ALA A 11 -8.87 -13.39 -42.03
C ALA A 11 -9.69 -13.13 -40.76
N GLN A 12 -9.04 -12.58 -39.74
CA GLN A 12 -9.67 -11.60 -38.87
C GLN A 12 -8.58 -10.68 -38.31
N ALA A 13 -8.21 -9.67 -39.09
CA ALA A 13 -7.64 -8.47 -38.51
C ALA A 13 -8.77 -7.81 -37.74
N SER A 14 -8.86 -8.08 -36.43
CA SER A 14 -9.79 -7.39 -35.54
C SER A 14 -9.39 -5.92 -35.56
N SER A 15 -10.16 -5.13 -36.30
CA SER A 15 -10.07 -3.68 -36.32
C SER A 15 -10.72 -3.16 -35.05
N ASP A 16 -10.06 -3.38 -33.91
CA ASP A 16 -10.38 -2.65 -32.70
C ASP A 16 -9.42 -1.48 -32.64
N THR A 17 -9.70 -0.48 -33.49
CA THR A 17 -9.24 0.90 -33.29
C THR A 17 -9.76 1.31 -31.93
N TYR A 18 -8.98 1.04 -30.88
CA TYR A 18 -9.26 1.51 -29.54
C TYR A 18 -9.42 3.02 -29.66
N LYS A 19 -10.60 3.51 -29.28
CA LYS A 19 -10.86 4.93 -29.25
C LYS A 19 -9.76 5.58 -28.42
N THR A 20 -9.17 6.61 -29.02
CA THR A 20 -8.25 7.56 -28.40
C THR A 20 -8.70 7.82 -26.96
N THR A 21 -7.83 7.49 -26.01
CA THR A 21 -7.96 7.85 -24.60
C THR A 21 -8.29 9.33 -24.54
N GLU A 22 -9.46 9.70 -24.00
CA GLU A 22 -9.70 11.07 -23.56
C GLU A 22 -8.66 11.33 -22.47
N GLU A 23 -7.57 12.00 -22.83
CA GLU A 23 -6.60 12.53 -21.89
C GLU A 23 -7.33 13.56 -21.04
N TYR A 24 -7.89 13.11 -19.92
CA TYR A 24 -8.31 14.00 -18.85
C TYR A 24 -7.07 14.79 -18.43
N SER A 25 -7.10 16.10 -18.65
CA SER A 25 -6.10 17.01 -18.10
C SER A 25 -5.90 16.67 -16.63
N ALA A 26 -4.70 16.21 -16.28
CA ALA A 26 -4.33 15.94 -14.91
C ALA A 26 -4.32 17.27 -14.16
N SER A 27 -5.43 17.59 -13.49
CA SER A 27 -5.48 18.72 -12.57
C SER A 27 -4.44 18.52 -11.49
N SER A 28 -3.53 19.48 -11.35
CA SER A 28 -2.55 19.46 -10.28
C SER A 28 -3.28 19.44 -8.94
N ILE A 29 -2.92 18.50 -8.07
CA ILE A 29 -3.45 18.45 -6.71
C ILE A 29 -3.05 19.75 -6.01
N PRO A 30 -4.01 20.55 -5.51
CA PRO A 30 -3.67 21.79 -4.81
C PRO A 30 -2.85 21.48 -3.56
N ASP A 31 -1.79 22.24 -3.34
CA ASP A 31 -0.94 22.13 -2.16
C ASP A 31 -1.72 22.57 -0.92
N LEU A 32 -2.24 21.58 -0.18
CA LEU A 32 -3.00 21.79 1.05
C LEU A 32 -2.10 22.09 2.26
N SER A 33 -0.77 22.04 2.13
CA SER A 33 0.17 22.26 3.25
C SER A 33 0.07 23.65 3.86
N ARG A 34 -0.44 24.63 3.10
CA ARG A 34 -0.60 26.02 3.54
C ARG A 34 -1.99 26.34 4.08
N HIS A 35 -2.92 25.39 4.02
CA HIS A 35 -4.27 25.59 4.50
C HIS A 35 -4.40 25.02 5.91
N MET A 36 -4.40 25.89 6.91
CA MET A 36 -4.97 25.55 8.20
C MET A 36 -6.47 25.35 7.98
N TYR A 37 -6.93 24.10 8.01
CA TYR A 37 -8.36 23.82 8.05
C TYR A 37 -8.97 24.61 9.21
N PRO A 38 -10.16 25.23 9.02
CA PRO A 38 -10.91 25.77 10.15
C PRO A 38 -10.96 24.69 11.22
N GLN A 39 -10.48 25.02 12.42
CA GLN A 39 -10.61 24.11 13.54
C GLN A 39 -12.10 23.78 13.66
N LEU A 40 -12.43 22.50 13.74
CA LEU A 40 -13.81 22.06 13.83
C LEU A 40 -14.36 22.52 15.19
N THR A 41 -14.94 23.72 15.23
CA THR A 41 -15.55 24.30 16.43
C THR A 41 -17.01 23.89 16.59
N CYS A 42 -17.48 22.82 15.94
CA CYS A 42 -18.82 22.31 16.22
C CYS A 42 -18.78 21.37 17.42
N ASN A 43 -18.99 21.95 18.59
CA ASN A 43 -19.25 21.24 19.83
C ASN A 43 -20.70 20.74 19.81
N TRP A 44 -20.88 19.45 19.52
CA TRP A 44 -22.17 18.74 19.56
C TRP A 44 -22.73 18.53 20.98
N GLU A 45 -22.10 19.14 21.99
CA GLU A 45 -22.48 19.02 23.41
C GLU A 45 -23.52 20.06 23.84
N ASP A 46 -23.99 20.93 22.92
CA ASP A 46 -25.08 21.84 23.22
C ASP A 46 -26.35 21.04 23.58
N PRO A 47 -26.86 21.16 24.83
CA PRO A 47 -28.06 20.46 25.25
C PRO A 47 -29.27 20.75 24.37
N GLU A 48 -29.35 21.92 23.73
CA GLU A 48 -30.43 22.25 22.80
C GLU A 48 -30.30 21.51 21.47
N VAL A 49 -29.08 21.36 20.94
CA VAL A 49 -28.80 20.57 19.73
C VAL A 49 -29.07 19.09 19.98
N LEU A 50 -28.60 18.58 21.12
CA LEU A 50 -28.87 17.19 21.55
C LEU A 50 -30.37 16.98 21.79
N LYS A 51 -31.06 17.94 22.40
CA LYS A 51 -32.50 17.89 22.60
C LYS A 51 -33.25 17.90 21.26
N ALA A 52 -32.85 18.73 20.31
CA ALA A 52 -33.42 18.79 18.96
C ALA A 52 -33.18 17.51 18.14
N MET A 53 -32.03 16.86 18.32
CA MET A 53 -31.76 15.53 17.74
C MET A 53 -32.53 14.40 18.47
N SER A 54 -32.76 14.55 19.78
CA SER A 54 -33.47 13.57 20.60
C SER A 54 -34.99 13.63 20.46
N SER A 55 -35.54 14.81 20.15
CA SER A 55 -36.96 15.01 19.91
C SER A 55 -37.24 14.71 18.44
N ASP A 56 -37.74 13.50 18.20
CA ASP A 56 -38.32 13.05 16.94
C ASP A 56 -37.32 12.92 15.79
N MET A 57 -36.26 12.15 15.99
CA MET A 57 -35.66 11.40 14.88
C MET A 57 -36.74 10.42 14.39
N LEU A 58 -37.59 10.90 13.47
CA LEU A 58 -38.65 10.14 12.83
C LEU A 58 -38.00 8.92 12.17
N ILE A 59 -38.02 7.79 12.88
CA ILE A 59 -37.86 6.49 12.26
C ILE A 59 -39.08 6.36 11.36
N VAL A 60 -38.95 6.82 10.12
CA VAL A 60 -39.93 6.60 9.06
C VAL A 60 -40.01 5.09 8.92
N LYS A 61 -41.01 4.50 9.57
CA LYS A 61 -41.36 3.10 9.38
C LYS A 61 -41.93 3.02 7.97
N PHE A 62 -41.09 2.67 7.01
CA PHE A 62 -41.54 2.39 5.65
C PHE A 62 -42.58 1.25 5.72
N PRO A 63 -43.83 1.48 5.30
CA PRO A 63 -44.87 0.44 5.36
C PRO A 63 -44.74 -0.59 4.23
N ALA A 64 -43.70 -0.52 3.41
CA ALA A 64 -43.44 -1.48 2.36
C ALA A 64 -42.59 -2.63 2.91
N GLY A 65 -43.09 -3.87 2.82
CA GLY A 65 -42.26 -5.05 3.01
C GLY A 65 -41.18 -5.08 1.93
N VAL A 66 -39.98 -4.63 2.28
CA VAL A 66 -38.82 -4.67 1.39
C VAL A 66 -38.45 -6.14 1.23
N SER A 67 -38.73 -6.70 0.06
CA SER A 67 -38.26 -8.04 -0.30
C SER A 67 -36.73 -8.04 -0.25
N GLU A 68 -36.12 -9.09 0.32
CA GLU A 68 -34.67 -9.22 0.26
C GLU A 68 -34.22 -9.18 -1.21
N PRO A 69 -33.27 -8.31 -1.57
CA PRO A 69 -32.76 -8.27 -2.92
C PRO A 69 -32.11 -9.61 -3.25
N GLU A 70 -32.63 -10.29 -4.27
CA GLU A 70 -32.05 -11.50 -4.83
C GLU A 70 -30.78 -11.12 -5.60
N TYR A 71 -29.66 -11.05 -4.88
CA TYR A 71 -28.37 -10.73 -5.49
C TYR A 71 -27.82 -11.94 -6.25
N PRO A 72 -27.33 -11.76 -7.49
CA PRO A 72 -26.65 -12.83 -8.20
C PRO A 72 -25.38 -13.23 -7.45
N SER A 73 -25.10 -14.53 -7.42
CA SER A 73 -23.85 -15.06 -6.84
C SER A 73 -22.66 -14.46 -7.60
N LEU A 74 -21.82 -13.72 -6.88
CA LEU A 74 -20.63 -13.12 -7.48
C LEU A 74 -19.65 -14.21 -7.93
N PRO A 75 -18.98 -14.03 -9.09
CA PRO A 75 -17.94 -14.95 -9.52
C PRO A 75 -16.81 -14.96 -8.50
N VAL A 76 -16.41 -16.16 -8.07
CA VAL A 76 -15.26 -16.38 -7.18
C VAL A 76 -13.99 -16.03 -7.97
N CYS A 77 -13.56 -14.78 -7.86
CA CYS A 77 -12.24 -14.36 -8.36
C CYS A 77 -11.18 -14.96 -7.43
N LYS A 78 -10.23 -15.72 -7.99
CA LYS A 78 -9.05 -16.12 -7.22
C LYS A 78 -8.32 -14.83 -6.81
N PRO A 79 -8.03 -14.65 -5.52
CA PRO A 79 -7.45 -13.39 -5.09
C PRO A 79 -6.00 -13.28 -5.55
N ASP A 80 -5.73 -12.42 -6.53
CA ASP A 80 -4.38 -12.03 -6.93
C ASP A 80 -3.56 -11.43 -5.77
N TRP A 81 -4.22 -10.99 -4.68
CA TRP A 81 -3.56 -10.51 -3.48
C TRP A 81 -2.68 -11.56 -2.79
N LEU A 82 -2.96 -12.86 -2.96
CA LEU A 82 -2.13 -13.92 -2.36
C LEU A 82 -0.71 -13.93 -2.96
N ALA A 83 -0.59 -13.79 -4.28
CA ALA A 83 0.71 -13.73 -4.95
C ALA A 83 1.50 -12.47 -4.56
N THR A 84 0.79 -11.35 -4.38
CA THR A 84 1.39 -10.09 -3.93
C THR A 84 1.88 -10.18 -2.48
N VAL A 85 1.16 -10.88 -1.60
CA VAL A 85 1.58 -11.10 -0.21
C VAL A 85 2.81 -12.00 -0.15
N GLU A 86 2.85 -13.08 -0.93
CA GLU A 86 4.00 -14.00 -0.99
C GLU A 86 5.28 -13.27 -1.47
N ALA A 87 5.18 -12.48 -2.53
CA ALA A 87 6.30 -11.66 -3.02
C ALA A 87 6.77 -10.60 -2.00
N GLN A 88 5.85 -10.06 -1.20
CA GLN A 88 6.19 -9.10 -0.14
C GLN A 88 6.92 -9.78 1.02
N GLU A 89 6.53 -11.01 1.38
CA GLU A 89 7.23 -11.79 2.41
C GLU A 89 8.66 -12.13 1.99
N GLU A 90 8.87 -12.53 0.73
CA GLU A 90 10.21 -12.79 0.18
C GLU A 90 11.11 -11.55 0.29
N GLN A 91 10.66 -10.37 -0.18
CA GLN A 91 11.42 -9.13 -0.05
C GLN A 91 11.75 -8.77 1.41
N LEU A 92 10.82 -9.03 2.34
CA LEU A 92 11.03 -8.75 3.75
C LEU A 92 12.13 -9.65 4.34
N THR A 93 12.24 -10.90 3.88
CA THR A 93 13.29 -11.83 4.33
C THR A 93 14.67 -11.42 3.82
N GLU A 94 14.78 -11.02 2.55
CA GLU A 94 16.03 -10.50 1.98
C GLU A 94 16.50 -9.25 2.74
N TRP A 95 15.58 -8.33 3.02
CA TRP A 95 15.89 -7.11 3.75
C TRP A 95 16.37 -7.39 5.18
N LYS A 96 15.77 -8.36 5.87
CA LYS A 96 16.21 -8.79 7.21
C LYS A 96 17.61 -9.39 7.18
N GLN A 97 17.92 -10.23 6.19
CA GLN A 97 19.27 -10.80 6.05
C GLN A 97 20.32 -9.72 5.79
N TRP A 98 20.00 -8.75 4.93
CA TRP A 98 20.86 -7.60 4.67
C TRP A 98 21.13 -6.79 5.94
N TRP A 99 20.09 -6.55 6.76
CA TRP A 99 20.24 -5.83 8.03
C TRP A 99 21.18 -6.53 9.01
N VAL A 100 21.03 -7.85 9.17
CA VAL A 100 21.90 -8.65 10.05
C VAL A 100 23.35 -8.58 9.59
N ALA A 101 23.61 -8.78 8.30
CA ALA A 101 24.97 -8.70 7.76
C ALA A 101 25.59 -7.30 7.95
N TYR A 102 24.78 -6.25 7.78
CA TYR A 102 25.22 -4.88 8.04
C TYR A 102 25.60 -4.64 9.50
N GLU A 103 24.81 -5.12 10.46
CA GLU A 103 25.12 -5.00 11.88
C GLU A 103 26.39 -5.78 12.27
N GLU A 104 26.57 -6.99 11.73
CA GLU A 104 27.78 -7.79 11.98
C GLU A 104 29.04 -7.07 11.49
N ILE A 105 29.02 -6.52 10.28
CA ILE A 105 30.15 -5.75 9.73
C ILE A 105 30.43 -4.53 10.60
N LYS A 106 29.39 -3.76 10.94
CA LYS A 106 29.53 -2.56 11.75
C LYS A 106 30.11 -2.89 13.13
N ASN A 107 29.62 -3.94 13.78
CA ASN A 107 30.10 -4.36 15.09
C ASN A 107 31.55 -4.87 15.02
N GLY A 108 31.92 -5.59 13.96
CA GLY A 108 33.31 -6.00 13.72
C GLY A 108 34.26 -4.82 13.59
N GLN A 109 33.90 -3.82 12.79
CA GLN A 109 34.71 -2.60 12.61
C GLN A 109 34.86 -1.79 13.91
N ILE A 110 33.80 -1.70 14.71
CA ILE A 110 33.84 -1.04 16.01
C ILE A 110 34.81 -1.76 16.95
N MET A 111 34.77 -3.09 16.99
CA MET A 111 35.64 -3.89 17.85
C MET A 111 37.11 -3.77 17.47
N GLU A 112 37.44 -3.83 16.18
CA GLU A 112 38.81 -3.67 15.67
C GLU A 112 39.36 -2.27 16.00
N SER A 113 38.54 -1.23 15.81
CA SER A 113 38.91 0.15 16.15
C SER A 113 39.18 0.30 17.65
N LEU A 114 38.38 -0.34 18.49
CA LEU A 114 38.50 -0.28 19.95
C LEU A 114 39.75 -1.02 20.43
N GLU A 115 40.10 -2.15 19.82
CA GLU A 115 41.33 -2.89 20.09
C GLU A 115 42.57 -2.09 19.67
N ALA A 116 42.54 -1.44 18.50
CA ALA A 116 43.62 -0.58 18.04
C ALA A 116 43.88 0.59 18.99
N VAL A 117 42.82 1.25 19.48
CA VAL A 117 42.93 2.34 20.48
C VAL A 117 43.55 1.85 21.78
N LYS A 118 43.10 0.71 22.31
CA LYS A 118 43.67 0.12 23.53
C LYS A 118 45.15 -0.22 23.38
N LYS A 119 45.54 -0.75 22.21
CA LYS A 119 46.94 -1.08 21.92
C LYS A 119 47.80 0.17 21.87
N ALA A 120 47.34 1.22 21.18
CA ALA A 120 48.06 2.49 21.09
C ALA A 120 48.21 3.18 22.46
N GLU A 121 47.15 3.16 23.29
CA GLU A 121 47.20 3.71 24.66
C GLU A 121 48.23 2.98 25.53
N LYS A 122 48.32 1.64 25.39
CA LYS A 122 49.31 0.85 26.13
C LYS A 122 50.74 1.17 25.69
N GLU A 123 50.98 1.30 24.39
CA GLU A 123 52.29 1.64 23.82
C GLU A 123 52.73 3.05 24.24
N GLU A 124 51.84 4.05 24.20
CA GLU A 124 52.12 5.41 24.69
C GLU A 124 52.50 5.43 26.18
N ARG A 125 51.88 4.57 26.98
CA ARG A 125 52.17 4.47 28.42
C ARG A 125 53.53 3.83 28.69
N GLU A 126 53.91 2.81 27.93
CA GLU A 126 55.22 2.15 28.03
C GLU A 126 56.36 3.06 27.52
N GLU A 127 56.13 3.93 26.52
CA GLU A 127 57.16 4.91 26.09
C GLU A 127 57.38 6.07 27.07
N ARG A 128 56.43 6.34 27.96
CA ARG A 128 56.53 7.43 28.95
C ARG A 128 57.13 7.00 30.29
N GLU A 129 57.36 5.70 30.48
CA GLU A 129 57.95 5.12 31.69
C GLU A 129 59.47 4.91 31.53
#